data_AF-A0A6G3PSN5-F1
#
_entry.id   AF-A0A6G3PSN5-F1
#
_cell.length_a   1.000
_cell.length_b   1.000
_cell.length_c   1.000
_cell.angle_alpha   90.00
_cell.angle_beta   90.00
_cell.angle_gamma   90.00
#
_symmetry.space_group_name_H-M   'P 1'
#
loop_
_entity.id
_entity.type
_entity.pdbx_description
1 polymer ?
#
loop_
_entity_poly.entity_id
_entity_poly.type
_entity_poly.pdbx_seq_one_letter_code
_entity_poly.pdbx_strand_id
1 'polypeptide(L)'
;MESVPVRCPACGRDHAYSTPAYPCPCGEPTAPPLLRGAPAVRVAHRSWNDVWVTVRCASCAREDQWPQPELCCPCGSVLRIPVRPVATAAARAEPVLPAHIPLPRTAAHPRP
;
A
#
# COMPACT_ATOMS: atom_id res chain seq x y z
N MET A 1 19.84 10.34 8.05
CA MET A 1 18.86 9.23 8.04
C MET A 1 17.93 9.43 9.22
N GLU A 2 16.65 9.60 8.96
CA GLU A 2 15.64 9.90 9.97
C GLU A 2 14.92 8.61 10.39
N SER A 3 14.85 8.34 11.68
CA SER A 3 14.08 7.21 12.24
C SER A 3 12.76 7.71 12.80
N VAL A 4 11.70 6.94 12.60
CA VAL A 4 10.37 7.20 13.16
C VAL A 4 10.08 6.20 14.28
N PRO A 5 9.59 6.65 15.45
CA PRO A 5 9.15 5.75 16.50
C PRO A 5 7.88 5.00 16.05
N VAL A 6 7.88 3.70 16.27
CA VAL A 6 6.80 2.78 15.89
C VAL A 6 6.47 1.90 17.09
N ARG A 7 5.23 1.96 17.56
CA ARG A 7 4.75 1.10 18.63
C ARG A 7 3.99 -0.09 18.07
N CYS A 8 4.33 -1.30 18.53
CA CYS A 8 3.65 -2.51 18.11
C CYS A 8 2.24 -2.58 18.73
N PRO A 9 1.16 -2.67 17.93
CA PRO A 9 -0.20 -2.81 18.47
C PRO A 9 -0.46 -4.17 19.12
N ALA A 10 0.37 -5.18 18.86
CA ALA A 10 0.17 -6.54 19.40
C ALA A 10 0.82 -6.71 20.79
N CYS A 11 2.03 -6.19 21.01
CA CYS A 11 2.78 -6.38 22.25
C CYS A 11 3.16 -5.08 22.96
N GLY A 12 2.86 -3.91 22.37
CA GLY A 12 3.12 -2.60 22.95
C GLY A 12 4.58 -2.11 22.88
N ARG A 13 5.52 -2.92 22.35
CA ARG A 13 6.95 -2.59 22.26
C ARG A 13 7.21 -1.45 21.26
N ASP A 14 8.11 -0.55 21.64
CA ASP A 14 8.59 0.53 20.78
C ASP A 14 9.76 0.07 19.90
N HIS A 15 9.77 0.59 18.68
CA HIS A 15 10.76 0.34 17.64
C HIS A 15 11.17 1.65 16.98
N ALA A 16 12.38 1.69 16.45
CA ALA A 16 12.81 2.75 15.54
C ALA A 16 12.82 2.17 14.12
N TYR A 17 12.05 2.76 13.21
CA TYR A 17 12.02 2.38 11.80
C TYR A 17 12.66 3.47 10.95
N SER A 18 13.58 3.07 10.06
CA SER A 18 14.21 3.95 9.08
C SER A 18 13.78 3.53 7.68
N THR A 19 13.22 4.45 6.90
CA THR A 19 12.79 4.16 5.54
C THR A 19 14.00 3.90 4.63
N PRO A 20 13.98 2.82 3.83
CA PRO A 20 14.97 2.61 2.77
C PRO A 20 14.82 3.66 1.66
N ALA A 21 15.95 4.18 1.18
CA ALA A 21 15.98 5.02 -0.01
C ALA A 21 16.05 4.15 -1.27
N TYR A 22 15.25 4.48 -2.27
CA TYR A 22 15.19 3.81 -3.56
C TYR A 22 15.66 4.75 -4.68
N PRO A 23 16.33 4.23 -5.72
CA PRO A 23 16.83 5.06 -6.82
C PRO A 23 15.67 5.51 -7.72
N CYS A 24 15.44 6.83 -7.82
CA CYS A 24 14.58 7.38 -8.85
C CYS A 24 15.30 7.41 -10.20
N PRO A 25 14.62 7.21 -11.35
CA PRO A 25 15.23 7.34 -12.67
C PRO A 25 15.92 8.70 -12.94
N CYS A 26 15.57 9.76 -12.21
CA CYS A 26 16.25 11.05 -12.31
C CYS A 26 17.61 11.11 -11.58
N GLY A 27 18.00 10.05 -10.87
CA GLY A 27 19.25 9.95 -10.12
C GLY A 27 19.16 10.31 -8.64
N GLU A 28 18.03 10.88 -8.18
CA GLU A 28 17.86 11.28 -6.78
C GLU A 28 17.26 10.13 -5.93
N PRO A 29 17.80 9.82 -4.73
CA PRO A 29 17.19 8.87 -3.83
C PRO A 29 15.80 9.35 -3.39
N THR A 30 14.82 8.45 -3.47
CA THR A 30 13.44 8.71 -3.07
C THR A 30 13.04 7.73 -1.98
N ALA A 31 12.35 8.24 -0.96
CA ALA A 31 11.92 7.49 0.22
C ALA A 31 10.41 7.68 0.42
N PRO A 32 9.64 6.61 0.70
CA PRO A 32 8.24 6.74 1.11
C PRO A 32 8.08 7.74 2.28
N PRO A 33 7.21 8.76 2.15
CA PRO A 33 7.00 9.73 3.21
C PRO A 33 6.24 9.08 4.36
N LEU A 34 6.93 8.76 5.46
CA LEU A 34 6.28 8.14 6.62
C LEU A 34 5.33 9.12 7.33
N LEU A 35 4.18 8.64 7.76
CA LEU A 35 3.24 9.40 8.57
C LEU A 35 3.63 9.27 10.05
N ARG A 36 4.43 10.21 10.55
CA ARG A 36 4.89 10.22 11.94
C ARG A 36 3.71 10.31 12.92
N GLY A 37 3.76 9.51 13.98
CA GLY A 37 2.73 9.49 15.03
C GLY A 37 1.46 8.70 14.70
N ALA A 38 1.30 8.24 13.45
CA ALA A 38 0.20 7.33 13.11
C ALA A 38 0.51 5.91 13.62
N PRO A 39 -0.48 5.19 14.16
CA PRO A 39 -0.27 3.84 14.67
C PRO A 39 0.07 2.88 13.52
N ALA A 40 1.08 2.04 13.73
CA ALA A 40 1.37 0.96 12.80
C ALA A 40 0.25 -0.08 12.82
N VAL A 41 -0.02 -0.65 11.65
CA VAL A 41 -1.11 -1.62 11.48
C VAL A 41 -0.51 -3.02 11.42
N ARG A 42 -1.06 -3.96 12.20
CA ARG A 42 -0.65 -5.36 12.12
C ARG A 42 -1.12 -5.96 10.79
N VAL A 43 -0.21 -6.60 10.08
CA VAL A 43 -0.53 -7.35 8.86
C VAL A 43 -1.17 -8.67 9.25
N ALA A 44 -2.49 -8.79 9.04
CA ALA A 44 -3.22 -10.04 9.19
C ALA A 44 -3.32 -10.82 7.86
N HIS A 45 -3.49 -10.09 6.75
CA HIS A 45 -3.59 -10.64 5.39
C HIS A 45 -2.79 -9.76 4.42
N ARG A 46 -2.21 -10.39 3.38
CA ARG A 46 -1.41 -9.71 2.36
C ARG A 46 -2.08 -9.90 1.01
N SER A 47 -2.70 -8.85 0.49
CA SER A 47 -3.13 -8.80 -0.91
C SER A 47 -2.01 -8.22 -1.77
N TRP A 48 -2.07 -8.45 -3.08
CA TRP A 48 -1.16 -7.82 -4.04
C TRP A 48 -1.22 -6.28 -4.00
N ASN A 49 -2.39 -5.71 -3.70
CA ASN A 49 -2.55 -4.26 -3.64
C ASN A 49 -1.96 -3.66 -2.36
N ASP A 50 -1.87 -4.44 -1.28
CA ASP A 50 -1.37 -3.99 0.03
C ASP A 50 0.16 -3.93 0.12
N VAL A 51 0.89 -4.44 -0.88
CA VAL A 51 2.36 -4.53 -0.83
C VAL A 51 3.08 -3.38 -1.53
N TRP A 52 2.35 -2.45 -2.14
CA TRP A 52 2.91 -1.34 -2.90
C TRP A 52 2.39 0.01 -2.40
N VAL A 53 3.27 1.01 -2.40
CA VAL A 53 2.94 2.41 -2.11
C VAL A 53 3.42 3.31 -3.24
N THR A 54 2.59 4.27 -3.62
CA THR A 54 3.02 5.33 -4.56
C THR A 54 3.85 6.36 -3.82
N VAL A 55 5.04 6.65 -4.35
CA VAL A 55 5.93 7.69 -3.82
C VAL A 55 6.23 8.69 -4.92
N ARG A 56 6.15 9.98 -4.57
CA ARG A 56 6.49 11.08 -5.46
C ARG A 56 7.92 11.56 -5.19
N CYS A 57 8.75 11.59 -6.21
CA CYS A 57 10.10 12.16 -6.11
C CYS A 57 10.05 13.66 -5.84
N ALA A 58 10.80 14.14 -4.85
CA ALA A 58 10.86 15.57 -4.53
C ALA A 58 11.60 16.41 -5.59
N SER A 59 12.49 15.78 -6.39
CA SER A 59 13.31 16.45 -7.40
C SER A 59 12.62 16.51 -8.77
N CYS A 60 12.15 15.37 -9.30
CA CYS A 60 11.54 15.31 -10.64
C CYS A 60 10.01 15.19 -10.65
N ALA A 61 9.36 15.16 -9.48
CA ALA A 61 7.91 14.99 -9.31
C ALA A 61 7.28 13.71 -9.88
N ARG A 62 8.08 12.77 -10.42
CA ARG A 62 7.59 11.46 -10.89
C ARG A 62 7.01 10.63 -9.73
N GLU A 63 5.91 9.93 -10.03
CA GLU A 63 5.28 8.96 -9.14
C GLU A 63 5.65 7.55 -9.58
N ASP A 64 6.21 6.76 -8.66
CA ASP A 64 6.56 5.37 -8.88
C ASP A 64 6.07 4.50 -7.71
N GLN A 65 5.92 3.20 -7.94
CA GLN A 65 5.49 2.25 -6.93
C GLN A 65 6.70 1.61 -6.24
N TRP A 66 6.69 1.61 -4.92
CA TRP A 66 7.73 1.02 -4.08
C TRP A 66 7.13 0.06 -3.06
N PRO A 67 7.90 -0.91 -2.55
CA PRO A 67 7.42 -1.83 -1.55
C PRO A 67 6.89 -1.09 -0.31
N GLN A 68 5.72 -1.52 0.18
CA GLN A 68 5.13 -1.02 1.41
C GLN A 68 6.12 -1.21 2.58
N PRO A 69 6.45 -0.14 3.34
CA PRO A 69 7.27 -0.23 4.54
C PRO A 69 6.70 -1.21 5.58
N GLU A 70 7.47 -2.24 5.91
CA GLU A 70 7.12 -3.28 6.89
C GLU A 70 8.21 -3.45 7.96
N LEU A 71 7.80 -3.71 9.20
CA LEU A 71 8.68 -4.02 10.34
C LEU A 71 8.29 -5.37 10.95
N CYS A 72 9.26 -6.27 11.08
CA CYS A 72 9.10 -7.53 11.80
C CYS A 72 9.37 -7.30 13.29
N CYS A 73 8.34 -7.40 14.12
CA CYS A 73 8.49 -7.33 15.56
C CYS A 73 8.93 -8.71 16.11
N PRO A 74 9.86 -8.79 17.07
CA PRO A 74 10.27 -10.06 17.69
C PRO A 74 9.15 -10.79 18.45
N CYS A 75 7.96 -10.20 18.61
CA CYS A 75 6.77 -10.93 19.07
C CYS A 75 6.11 -11.81 17.99
N GLY A 76 6.62 -11.80 16.76
CA GLY A 76 6.09 -12.56 15.62
C GLY A 76 5.07 -11.81 14.76
N SER A 77 4.77 -10.54 15.06
CA SER A 77 3.89 -9.72 14.22
C SER A 77 4.67 -8.92 13.16
N VAL A 78 4.12 -8.84 11.95
CA VAL A 78 4.57 -7.90 10.91
C VAL A 78 3.71 -6.65 10.98
N LEU A 79 4.35 -5.48 10.99
CA LEU A 79 3.71 -4.18 11.11
C LEU A 79 3.89 -3.40 9.82
N ARG A 80 2.81 -2.89 9.25
CA ARG A 80 2.85 -1.89 8.17
C ARG A 80 3.05 -0.52 8.77
N ILE A 81 4.08 0.18 8.28
CA ILE A 81 4.37 1.55 8.69
C ILE A 81 3.53 2.48 7.82
N PRO A 82 2.67 3.34 8.40
CA PRO A 82 1.81 4.20 7.63
C PRO A 82 2.64 5.21 6.83
N VAL A 83 2.38 5.27 5.53
CA VAL A 83 2.93 6.29 4.64
C VAL A 83 1.86 7.36 4.40
N ARG A 84 2.30 8.61 4.24
CA ARG A 84 1.43 9.66 3.75
C ARG A 84 1.03 9.27 2.31
N PRO A 85 -0.26 9.09 2.00
CA PRO A 85 -0.66 8.86 0.64
C PRO A 85 -0.19 10.04 -0.20
N VAL A 86 0.46 9.79 -1.33
CA VAL A 86 0.47 10.80 -2.39
C VAL A 86 -0.99 11.05 -2.67
N ALA A 87 -1.43 12.30 -2.50
CA ALA A 87 -2.81 12.69 -2.76
C ALA A 87 -3.12 12.32 -4.20
N THR A 88 -3.66 11.13 -4.38
CA THR A 88 -4.17 10.69 -5.66
C THR A 88 -5.31 11.66 -5.87
N ALA A 89 -5.20 12.51 -6.89
CA ALA A 89 -6.36 13.10 -7.51
C ALA A 89 -7.17 11.98 -8.20
N ALA A 90 -7.48 10.91 -7.46
CA ALA A 90 -8.57 10.03 -7.77
C ALA A 90 -9.80 10.85 -7.43
N ALA A 91 -10.27 11.58 -8.43
CA ALA A 91 -11.65 11.96 -8.54
C ALA A 91 -12.52 10.81 -8.03
N ARG A 92 -13.63 11.16 -7.37
CA ARG A 92 -14.78 10.29 -7.19
C ARG A 92 -15.13 9.64 -8.54
N ALA A 93 -14.47 8.55 -8.89
CA ALA A 93 -14.96 7.64 -9.90
C ALA A 93 -16.04 6.85 -9.16
N GLU A 94 -17.27 7.33 -9.27
CA GLU A 94 -18.42 6.52 -8.96
C GLU A 94 -18.23 5.17 -9.66
N PRO A 95 -18.50 4.04 -8.99
CA PRO A 95 -18.35 2.75 -9.63
C PRO A 95 -19.30 2.70 -10.83
N VAL A 96 -18.75 2.83 -12.03
CA VAL A 96 -19.45 2.46 -13.26
C VAL A 96 -19.63 0.96 -13.17
N LEU A 97 -20.81 0.55 -12.70
CA LEU A 97 -21.18 -0.85 -12.66
C LEU A 97 -21.02 -1.41 -14.08
N PRO A 98 -20.34 -2.56 -14.25
CA PRO A 98 -20.27 -3.20 -15.55
C PRO A 98 -21.69 -3.43 -16.06
N ALA A 99 -21.97 -3.00 -17.30
CA ALA A 99 -23.22 -3.36 -17.94
C ALA A 99 -23.30 -4.89 -17.97
N HIS A 100 -24.26 -5.45 -17.25
CA HIS A 100 -24.50 -6.89 -17.25
C HIS A 100 -24.84 -7.30 -18.68
N ILE A 101 -24.01 -8.15 -19.27
CA ILE A 101 -24.34 -8.76 -20.57
C ILE A 101 -25.45 -9.78 -20.26
N PRO A 102 -26.67 -9.62 -20.78
CA PRO A 102 -27.72 -10.60 -20.54
C PRO A 102 -27.31 -11.91 -21.19
N LEU A 103 -27.25 -12.98 -20.38
CA LEU A 103 -26.96 -14.32 -20.90
C LEU A 103 -28.11 -14.74 -21.83
N PRO A 104 -27.82 -15.28 -23.03
CA PRO A 104 -28.85 -15.80 -23.92
C PRO A 104 -29.56 -16.98 -23.25
N ARG A 105 -30.89 -17.07 -23.43
CA ARG A 105 -31.67 -18.21 -22.94
C ARG A 105 -31.17 -19.48 -23.63
N THR A 106 -30.60 -20.39 -22.84
CA THR A 106 -30.19 -21.72 -23.32
C THR A 106 -31.43 -22.44 -23.88
N ALA A 107 -31.37 -22.87 -25.14
CA ALA A 107 -32.44 -23.63 -25.77
C ALA A 107 -32.65 -24.96 -25.02
N ALA A 108 -33.92 -25.37 -24.87
CA ALA A 108 -34.25 -26.64 -24.23
C ALA A 108 -33.64 -27.80 -25.03
N HIS A 109 -32.99 -28.73 -24.34
CA HIS A 109 -32.43 -29.93 -24.95
C HIS A 109 -33.54 -30.74 -25.65
N PRO A 110 -33.29 -31.28 -26.86
CA PRO A 110 -34.22 -32.20 -27.49
C PRO A 110 -34.35 -33.46 -26.64
N ARG A 111 -35.60 -33.89 -26.39
CA ARG A 111 -35.92 -35.18 -25.75
C ARG A 111 -35.86 -36.30 -26.82
N PRO A 112 -35.49 -37.53 -26.41
CA PRO A 112 -35.01 -38.60 -27.30
C PRO A 112 -36.04 -39.09 -28.32
#